data_AF-A0A7S0B0W8-F1
#
_entry.id   AF-A0A7S0B0W8-F1
#
_cell.length_a   1.000
_cell.length_b   1.000
_cell.length_c   1.000
_cell.angle_alpha   90.00
_cell.angle_beta   90.00
_cell.angle_gamma   90.00
#
_symmetry.space_group_name_H-M   'P 1'
#
loop_
_entity.id
_entity.type
_entity.pdbx_description
1 polymer ?
#
loop_
_entity_poly.entity_id
_entity_poly.type
_entity_poly.pdbx_seq_one_letter_code
_entity_poly.pdbx_strand_id
1 'polypeptide(L)'
;MHTAGFLEQQDPGEFARIVASHLHDGRVVGFFYGAMEFGPRALGHRSLLARATDPGLCAALNARLRRTEFMPFAPATLRAHAAEAYLGWDPEDPEAGRHMTTCYEVTPAMRAVCPAVVHVDGTARAQGGG
;
A
#
# COMPACT_ATOMS: atom_id res chain seq x y z
N MET A 1 15.86 15.92 11.01
CA MET A 1 15.23 17.03 10.27
C MET A 1 14.66 16.43 8.99
N HIS A 2 13.37 16.11 8.94
CA HIS A 2 12.74 15.59 7.72
C HIS A 2 12.36 16.76 6.84
N THR A 3 13.15 17.05 5.82
CA THR A 3 12.80 18.08 4.85
C THR A 3 11.67 17.53 3.98
N ALA A 4 10.47 18.10 4.11
CA ALA A 4 9.42 17.92 3.13
C ALA A 4 9.87 18.62 1.84
N GLY A 5 10.10 17.84 0.78
CA GLY A 5 10.43 18.35 -0.55
C GLY A 5 9.35 17.95 -1.53
N PHE A 6 8.92 18.88 -2.37
CA PHE A 6 8.12 18.57 -3.56
C PHE A 6 9.08 18.19 -4.68
N LEU A 7 8.80 17.08 -5.34
CA LEU A 7 9.54 16.60 -6.50
C LEU A 7 8.54 16.36 -7.63
N GLU A 8 8.85 16.91 -8.79
CA GLU A 8 8.12 16.68 -10.03
C GLU A 8 9.07 15.96 -11.00
N GLN A 9 8.59 14.89 -11.62
CA GLN A 9 9.34 14.10 -12.58
C GLN A 9 8.41 13.66 -13.69
N GLN A 10 8.84 13.83 -14.94
CA GLN A 10 8.06 13.51 -16.13
C GLN A 10 8.36 12.11 -16.67
N ASP A 11 9.58 11.59 -16.46
CA ASP A 11 9.92 10.22 -16.84
C ASP A 11 9.30 9.22 -15.84
N PRO A 12 8.38 8.34 -16.27
CA PRO A 12 7.71 7.42 -15.34
C PRO A 12 8.67 6.44 -14.67
N GLY A 13 9.73 6.01 -15.36
CA GLY A 13 10.72 5.08 -14.83
C GLY A 13 11.58 5.68 -13.72
N GLU A 14 12.07 6.90 -13.93
CA GLU A 14 12.79 7.68 -12.93
C GLU A 14 11.88 8.03 -11.76
N PHE A 15 10.63 8.42 -12.02
CA PHE A 15 9.66 8.72 -10.98
C PHE A 15 9.43 7.51 -10.06
N ALA A 16 9.19 6.33 -10.65
CA ALA A 16 9.04 5.08 -9.90
C ALA A 16 10.30 4.75 -9.08
N ARG A 17 11.51 4.92 -9.66
CA ARG A 17 12.78 4.68 -8.96
C ARG A 17 12.98 5.60 -7.75
N ILE A 18 12.69 6.89 -7.89
CA ILE A 18 12.79 7.87 -6.79
C ILE A 18 11.82 7.50 -5.66
N VAL A 19 10.57 7.20 -6.01
CA VAL A 19 9.55 6.80 -5.02
C VAL A 19 9.95 5.50 -4.32
N ALA A 20 10.36 4.48 -5.07
CA ALA A 20 10.82 3.21 -4.51
C ALA A 20 12.00 3.39 -3.54
N SER A 21 12.98 4.24 -3.91
CA SER A 21 14.12 4.58 -3.05
C SER A 21 13.66 5.22 -1.74
N HIS A 22 12.76 6.20 -1.80
CA HIS A 22 12.22 6.82 -0.58
C HIS A 22 11.43 5.86 0.30
N LEU A 23 10.64 4.96 -0.28
CA LEU A 23 9.92 3.92 0.46
C LEU A 23 10.90 2.93 1.10
N HIS A 24 11.97 2.54 0.38
CA HIS A 24 13.02 1.67 0.89
C HIS A 24 13.71 2.29 2.11
N ASP A 25 14.01 3.59 2.05
CA ASP A 25 14.59 4.40 3.15
C ASP A 25 13.62 4.65 4.31
N GLY A 26 12.41 4.10 4.28
CA GLY A 26 11.41 4.25 5.34
C GLY A 26 10.72 5.61 5.37
N ARG A 27 10.80 6.38 4.29
CA ARG A 27 10.05 7.63 4.17
C ARG A 27 8.59 7.34 3.80
N VAL A 28 7.72 8.25 4.22
CA VAL A 28 6.33 8.30 3.78
C VAL A 28 6.25 9.23 2.58
N VAL A 29 5.65 8.76 1.49
CA VAL A 29 5.57 9.51 0.23
C VAL A 29 4.12 9.93 -0.01
N GLY A 30 3.88 11.24 -0.17
CA GLY A 30 2.66 11.73 -0.80
C GLY A 30 2.77 11.53 -2.31
N PHE A 31 1.96 10.65 -2.86
CA PHE A 31 2.01 10.23 -4.26
C PHE A 31 0.84 10.81 -5.04
N PHE A 32 1.17 11.57 -6.08
CA PHE A 32 0.22 12.18 -7.00
C PHE A 32 0.61 11.79 -8.43
N TYR A 33 -0.24 11.00 -9.08
CA TYR A 33 -0.01 10.52 -10.45
C TYR A 33 -1.33 10.45 -11.20
N GLY A 34 -1.36 10.85 -12.47
CA GLY A 34 -2.53 10.72 -13.34
C GLY A 34 -3.82 11.38 -12.82
N ALA A 35 -4.95 10.85 -13.29
CA ALA A 35 -6.30 11.28 -12.90
C ALA A 35 -6.68 10.77 -11.50
N MET A 36 -7.48 11.55 -10.78
CA MET A 36 -7.96 11.18 -9.44
C MET A 36 -8.94 10.00 -9.50
N GLU A 37 -8.88 9.14 -8.48
CA GLU A 37 -9.82 8.04 -8.27
C GLU A 37 -11.23 8.53 -7.92
N PHE A 38 -12.25 7.73 -8.25
CA PHE A 38 -13.62 7.96 -7.78
C PHE A 38 -13.92 7.08 -6.56
N GLY A 39 -14.57 7.66 -5.55
CA GLY A 39 -14.98 6.96 -4.34
C GLY A 39 -14.05 7.20 -3.12
N PRO A 40 -14.25 6.47 -2.02
CA PRO A 40 -13.62 6.78 -0.74
C PRO A 40 -12.21 6.18 -0.56
N ARG A 41 -11.68 5.48 -1.57
CA ARG A 41 -10.38 4.80 -1.51
C ARG A 41 -9.37 5.49 -2.41
N ALA A 42 -8.20 5.77 -1.85
CA ALA A 42 -7.00 6.05 -2.63
C ALA A 42 -6.50 4.71 -3.21
N LEU A 43 -6.34 4.64 -4.53
CA LEU A 43 -5.98 3.44 -5.28
C LEU A 43 -4.70 3.68 -6.11
N GLY A 44 -3.77 4.47 -5.58
CA GLY A 44 -2.45 4.68 -6.18
C GLY A 44 -2.30 5.94 -7.04
N HIS A 45 -3.31 6.79 -7.24
CA HIS A 45 -3.18 8.07 -7.94
C HIS A 45 -3.15 9.27 -7.00
N ARG A 46 -3.83 9.20 -5.85
CA ARG A 46 -3.78 10.21 -4.77
C ARG A 46 -3.57 9.52 -3.42
N SER A 47 -2.37 9.02 -3.19
CA SER A 47 -2.10 8.07 -2.11
C SER A 47 -0.98 8.53 -1.18
N LEU A 48 -1.05 8.10 0.08
CA LEU A 48 0.12 8.08 0.96
C LEU A 48 0.73 6.68 0.88
N LEU A 49 1.96 6.59 0.40
CA LEU A 49 2.70 5.34 0.27
C LEU A 49 3.75 5.22 1.38
N ALA A 50 3.90 4.01 1.91
CA ALA A 50 4.91 3.68 2.92
C ALA A 50 5.25 2.19 2.87
N ARG A 51 6.43 1.81 3.39
CA ARG A 51 6.90 0.41 3.40
C ARG A 51 6.10 -0.47 4.38
N ALA A 52 5.44 -1.51 3.87
CA ALA A 52 4.63 -2.43 4.68
C ALA A 52 5.44 -3.37 5.62
N THR A 53 6.77 -3.36 5.48
CA THR A 53 7.72 -4.20 6.21
C THR A 53 8.05 -3.69 7.62
N ASP A 54 7.65 -2.48 7.99
CA ASP A 54 7.84 -1.93 9.34
C ASP A 54 6.55 -2.09 10.19
N PRO A 55 6.52 -2.97 11.20
CA PRO A 55 5.32 -3.18 12.03
C PRO A 55 4.88 -1.93 12.80
N GLY A 56 5.78 -0.99 13.07
CA GLY A 56 5.47 0.28 13.75
C GLY A 56 4.78 1.32 12.84
N LEU A 57 4.80 1.10 11.52
CA LEU A 57 4.33 2.07 10.53
C LEU A 57 2.86 2.46 10.76
N CYS A 58 1.99 1.47 10.96
CA CYS A 58 0.55 1.66 11.13
C CYS A 58 0.26 2.66 12.28
N ALA A 59 0.87 2.41 13.44
CA ALA A 59 0.71 3.25 14.63
C ALA A 59 1.30 4.65 14.41
N ALA A 60 2.50 4.73 13.85
CA ALA A 60 3.18 6.00 13.57
C ALA A 60 2.38 6.88 12.60
N LEU A 61 1.83 6.30 11.53
CA LEU A 61 1.00 7.02 10.56
C LEU A 61 -0.35 7.43 11.16
N ASN A 62 -1.03 6.55 11.89
CA ASN A 62 -2.30 6.91 12.53
C ASN A 62 -2.11 8.06 13.53
N ALA A 63 -1.02 8.07 14.30
CA ALA A 63 -0.67 9.19 15.18
C ALA A 63 -0.42 10.49 14.41
N ARG A 64 0.37 10.45 13.32
CA ARG A 64 0.63 11.62 12.47
C ARG A 64 -0.63 12.18 11.81
N LEU A 65 -1.54 11.30 11.39
CA LEU A 65 -2.81 11.64 10.77
C LEU A 65 -3.91 11.97 11.80
N ARG A 66 -3.60 11.91 13.10
CA ARG A 66 -4.55 12.15 14.21
C ARG A 66 -5.81 11.29 14.11
N ARG A 67 -5.65 10.03 13.67
CA ARG A 67 -6.74 9.05 13.62
C ARG A 67 -6.95 8.48 15.03
N THR A 68 -8.17 8.59 15.53
CA THR A 68 -8.57 8.14 16.87
C THR A 68 -8.97 6.67 16.91
N GLU A 69 -9.38 6.12 15.78
CA GLU A 69 -9.73 4.71 15.62
C GLU A 69 -8.56 3.94 15.01
N PHE A 70 -8.46 2.65 15.35
CA PHE A 70 -7.55 1.75 14.64
C PHE A 70 -8.04 1.60 13.21
N MET A 71 -7.39 2.32 12.29
CA MET A 71 -7.64 2.21 10.87
C MET A 71 -6.45 1.49 10.22
N PRO A 72 -6.62 0.22 9.78
CA PRO A 72 -5.54 -0.49 9.11
C PRO A 72 -5.25 0.14 7.75
N PHE A 73 -3.97 0.13 7.36
CA PHE A 73 -3.55 0.45 6.00
C PHE A 73 -3.64 -0.79 5.12
N ALA A 74 -3.87 -0.57 3.83
CA ALA A 74 -4.00 -1.65 2.86
C ALA A 74 -2.70 -1.89 2.09
N PRO A 75 -2.38 -3.14 1.75
CA PRO A 75 -1.29 -3.43 0.82
C PRO A 75 -1.69 -3.08 -0.62
N ALA A 76 -0.80 -2.42 -1.34
CA ALA A 76 -0.79 -2.42 -2.80
C ALA A 76 0.13 -3.56 -3.27
N THR A 77 -0.40 -4.50 -4.04
CA THR A 77 0.31 -5.72 -4.44
C THR A 77 0.25 -5.88 -5.94
N LEU A 78 1.41 -6.16 -6.54
CA LEU A 78 1.49 -6.51 -7.95
C LEU A 78 0.69 -7.80 -8.17
N ARG A 79 -0.17 -7.80 -9.20
CA ARG A 79 -1.04 -8.95 -9.50
C ARG A 79 -0.27 -10.26 -9.64
N ALA A 80 0.93 -10.21 -10.21
CA ALA A 80 1.83 -11.35 -10.37
C ALA A 80 2.25 -12.01 -9.04
N HIS A 81 2.24 -11.28 -7.93
CA HIS A 81 2.63 -11.78 -6.60
C HIS A 81 1.44 -11.93 -5.64
N ALA A 82 0.23 -11.59 -6.06
CA ALA A 82 -0.94 -11.58 -5.18
C ALA A 82 -1.31 -13.00 -4.71
N ALA A 83 -1.19 -14.00 -5.58
CA ALA A 83 -1.42 -15.41 -5.21
C ALA A 83 -0.38 -15.97 -4.21
N GLU A 84 0.82 -15.39 -4.15
CA GLU A 84 1.82 -15.74 -3.13
C GLU A 84 1.50 -15.09 -1.78
N ALA A 85 0.82 -13.93 -1.80
CA ALA A 85 0.53 -13.13 -0.63
C ALA A 85 -0.82 -13.48 0.04
N TYR A 86 -1.80 -13.94 -0.74
CA TYR A 86 -3.18 -14.07 -0.32
C TYR A 86 -3.76 -15.45 -0.67
N LEU A 87 -4.44 -16.06 0.30
CA LEU A 87 -5.17 -17.31 0.07
C LEU A 87 -6.46 -17.03 -0.71
N GLY A 88 -6.78 -17.89 -1.68
CA GLY A 88 -7.98 -17.77 -2.50
C GLY A 88 -7.95 -16.62 -3.51
N TRP A 89 -6.78 -16.05 -3.79
CA TRP A 89 -6.63 -15.08 -4.87
C TRP A 89 -6.80 -15.77 -6.23
N ASP A 90 -7.75 -15.29 -7.03
CA ASP A 90 -7.92 -15.71 -8.42
C ASP A 90 -7.06 -14.82 -9.35
N PRO A 91 -5.99 -15.35 -9.96
CA PRO A 91 -5.14 -14.58 -10.87
C PRO A 91 -5.80 -14.32 -12.22
N GLU A 92 -6.98 -14.88 -12.52
CA GLU A 92 -7.71 -14.61 -13.76
C GLU A 92 -8.84 -13.59 -13.56
N ASP A 93 -9.26 -13.31 -12.33
CA ASP A 93 -10.29 -12.30 -12.01
C ASP A 93 -9.71 -10.86 -12.05
N PRO A 94 -10.03 -10.04 -13.07
CA PRO A 94 -9.50 -8.69 -13.19
C PRO A 94 -10.00 -7.73 -12.09
N GLU A 95 -11.07 -8.08 -11.38
CA GLU A 95 -11.65 -7.26 -10.32
C GLU A 95 -11.11 -7.63 -8.92
N ALA A 96 -10.36 -8.74 -8.81
CA ALA A 96 -9.74 -9.18 -7.57
C ALA A 96 -8.91 -8.06 -6.94
N GLY A 97 -9.32 -7.62 -5.75
CA GLY A 97 -8.69 -6.54 -4.99
C GLY A 97 -8.69 -5.15 -5.67
N ARG A 98 -9.30 -4.96 -6.85
CA ARG A 98 -9.15 -3.72 -7.64
C ARG A 98 -9.60 -2.46 -6.90
N HIS A 99 -10.65 -2.58 -6.09
CA HIS A 99 -11.27 -1.45 -5.39
C HIS A 99 -11.06 -1.47 -3.87
N MET A 100 -10.19 -2.36 -3.35
CA MET A 100 -9.97 -2.53 -1.91
C MET A 100 -11.29 -2.69 -1.13
N THR A 101 -12.18 -3.53 -1.64
CA THR A 101 -13.49 -3.84 -1.02
C THR A 101 -13.52 -5.22 -0.35
N THR A 102 -12.57 -6.10 -0.69
CA THR A 102 -12.49 -7.49 -0.22
C THR A 102 -11.27 -7.72 0.66
N CYS A 103 -11.44 -8.41 1.78
CA CYS A 103 -10.34 -8.91 2.60
C CYS A 103 -9.97 -10.33 2.17
N TYR A 104 -8.68 -10.61 2.14
CA TYR A 104 -8.13 -11.94 1.90
C TYR A 104 -7.35 -12.40 3.12
N GLU A 105 -7.39 -13.69 3.42
CA GLU A 105 -6.47 -14.30 4.38
C GLU A 105 -5.04 -14.20 3.83
N VAL A 106 -4.08 -13.78 4.67
CA VAL A 106 -2.68 -13.64 4.23
C VAL A 106 -1.91 -14.94 4.42
N THR A 107 -0.96 -15.20 3.53
CA THR A 107 -0.01 -16.31 3.69
C THR A 107 0.96 -16.04 4.85
N PRO A 108 1.59 -17.09 5.43
CA PRO A 108 2.66 -16.91 6.41
C PRO A 108 3.82 -16.05 5.89
N ALA A 109 4.12 -16.17 4.60
CA ALA A 109 5.16 -15.38 3.94
C ALA A 109 4.80 -13.88 3.94
N MET A 110 3.58 -13.52 3.51
CA MET A 110 3.11 -12.14 3.55
C MET A 110 3.09 -11.57 4.98
N ARG A 111 2.66 -12.37 5.97
CA ARG A 111 2.69 -11.96 7.38
C ARG A 111 4.10 -11.68 7.88
N ALA A 112 5.07 -12.50 7.49
CA ALA A 112 6.46 -12.34 7.92
C ALA A 112 7.13 -11.12 7.27
N VAL A 113 6.86 -10.87 5.98
CA VAL A 113 7.51 -9.80 5.22
C VAL A 113 6.82 -8.45 5.42
N CYS A 114 5.49 -8.42 5.42
CA CYS A 114 4.69 -7.19 5.40
C CYS A 114 3.73 -7.09 6.60
N PRO A 115 4.21 -7.17 7.85
CA PRO A 115 3.33 -7.23 9.03
C PRO A 115 2.49 -5.95 9.23
N ALA A 116 2.90 -4.79 8.70
CA ALA A 116 2.24 -3.52 8.94
C ALA A 116 0.83 -3.41 8.34
N VAL A 117 0.52 -4.25 7.35
CA VAL A 117 -0.72 -4.21 6.57
C VAL A 117 -1.59 -5.47 6.78
N VAL A 118 -1.21 -6.29 7.76
CA VAL A 118 -1.95 -7.48 8.17
C VAL A 118 -2.78 -7.15 9.40
N HIS A 119 -4.07 -7.45 9.34
CA HIS A 119 -5.01 -7.30 10.44
C HIS A 119 -4.73 -8.32 11.55
N VAL A 120 -5.28 -8.05 12.74
CA VAL A 120 -5.13 -8.94 13.91
C VAL A 120 -5.70 -10.34 13.67
N ASP A 121 -6.72 -10.45 12.81
CA ASP A 121 -7.35 -11.72 12.41
C ASP A 121 -6.59 -12.47 11.32
N GLY A 122 -5.50 -11.90 10.80
CA GLY A 122 -4.71 -12.51 9.72
C GLY A 122 -5.23 -12.25 8.33
N THR A 123 -6.11 -11.26 8.15
CA THR A 123 -6.54 -10.83 6.83
C THR A 123 -5.81 -9.55 6.40
N ALA A 124 -5.86 -9.23 5.11
CA ALA A 124 -5.50 -7.93 4.59
C ALA A 124 -6.46 -7.54 3.47
N ARG A 125 -6.78 -6.25 3.38
CA ARG A 125 -7.64 -5.73 2.33
C ARG A 125 -6.80 -5.25 1.15
N ALA A 126 -6.45 -6.18 0.27
CA ALA A 126 -5.51 -5.94 -0.82
C ALA A 126 -6.04 -4.98 -1.88
N GLN A 127 -5.13 -4.18 -2.42
CA GLN A 127 -5.27 -3.55 -3.72
C GLN A 127 -4.48 -4.36 -4.75
N GLY A 128 -5.16 -4.96 -5.71
CA GLY A 128 -4.53 -5.59 -6.88
C GLY A 128 -4.17 -4.54 -7.92
N GLY A 129 -2.89 -4.35 -8.19
CA GLY A 129 -2.39 -3.44 -9.23
C GLY A 129 -1.88 -4.20 -10.46
N GLY A 130 -2.08 -3.60 -11.64
CA GLY A 130 -1.44 -4.01 -12.90
C GLY A 130 -0.12 -3.30 -13.13
#